data_AF-A0A0U3UCG6-F1
#
_entry.id   AF-A0A0U3UCG6-F1
#
_cell.length_a   1.000
_cell.length_b   1.000
_cell.length_c   1.000
_cell.angle_alpha   90.00
_cell.angle_beta   90.00
_cell.angle_gamma   90.00
#
_symmetry.space_group_name_H-M   'P 1'
#
loop_
_entity.id
_entity.type
_entity.pdbx_description
1 polymer ?
#
loop_
_entity_poly.entity_id
_entity_poly.type
_entity_poly.pdbx_seq_one_letter_code
_entity_poly.pdbx_strand_id
1 'polypeptide(L)'
;MNIQKKPNVVMYESDEAASIQTVTGWVDRNGRFWGNDEHMARYCGSTHRICSKNPVHGSHASNGWCDKCWQESRLKQFQSLERKPWAGEPLVIFDDDKYFFDAESLVDHCQEHNVLPSELKLLICEPNYPREIDMNDHCEEIIPDGGDHHDIPEAIWLAAEALNKAIRESEPVSWQGGKYAAIVSDDMLTDDQKAELFAERAAAAKCGDNA
;
A
#
# COMPACT_ATOMS: atom_id res chain seq x y z
N MET A 1 40.70 4.74 -47.76
CA MET A 1 40.08 5.65 -48.74
C MET A 1 38.75 6.10 -48.16
N ASN A 2 38.64 7.36 -47.72
CA ASN A 2 37.39 7.91 -47.19
C ASN A 2 36.50 8.31 -48.37
N ILE A 3 35.39 7.59 -48.56
CA ILE A 3 34.35 7.98 -49.52
C ILE A 3 33.65 9.20 -48.92
N GLN A 4 34.00 10.40 -49.37
CA GLN A 4 33.21 11.58 -49.06
C GLN A 4 31.84 11.43 -49.75
N LYS A 5 30.79 11.17 -48.96
CA LYS A 5 29.42 11.23 -49.45
C LYS A 5 29.19 12.65 -49.98
N LYS A 6 28.92 12.78 -51.27
CA LYS A 6 28.48 14.06 -51.86
C LYS A 6 27.19 14.50 -51.13
N PRO A 7 27.05 15.79 -50.79
CA PRO A 7 25.83 16.28 -50.16
C PRO A 7 24.65 16.08 -51.13
N ASN A 8 23.56 15.48 -50.64
CA ASN A 8 22.31 15.42 -51.39
C ASN A 8 21.72 16.84 -51.43
N VAL A 9 21.66 17.46 -52.61
CA VAL A 9 21.21 18.84 -52.77
C VAL A 9 19.71 18.84 -53.07
N VAL A 10 18.90 19.19 -52.08
CA VAL A 10 17.45 19.41 -52.23
C VAL A 10 17.23 20.92 -52.37
N MET A 11 16.70 21.36 -53.52
CA MET A 11 16.47 22.77 -53.85
C MET A 11 15.19 23.30 -53.16
N TYR A 12 15.14 24.58 -52.81
CA TYR A 12 14.01 25.20 -52.08
C TYR A 12 12.66 25.03 -52.78
N GLU A 13 12.65 25.11 -54.11
CA GLU A 13 11.47 24.99 -54.97
C GLU A 13 11.04 23.54 -55.22
N SER A 14 11.79 22.56 -54.72
CA SER A 14 11.48 21.16 -54.92
C SER A 14 10.32 20.70 -54.04
N ASP A 15 9.41 19.90 -54.58
CA ASP A 15 8.39 19.19 -53.80
C ASP A 15 9.00 18.19 -52.79
N GLU A 16 10.28 17.80 -52.99
CA GLU A 16 11.06 17.04 -52.01
C GLU A 16 11.47 17.89 -50.80
N ALA A 17 11.56 19.22 -50.95
CA ALA A 17 11.93 20.14 -49.88
C ALA A 17 10.80 20.33 -48.87
N ALA A 18 9.55 20.43 -49.34
CA ALA A 18 8.38 20.55 -48.49
C ALA A 18 7.11 20.08 -49.21
N SER A 19 6.28 19.33 -48.51
CA SER A 19 4.92 19.00 -48.94
C SER A 19 3.93 19.26 -47.82
N ILE A 20 2.71 19.68 -48.16
CA ILE A 20 1.63 19.83 -47.19
C ILE A 20 1.20 18.44 -46.74
N GLN A 21 1.25 18.20 -45.43
CA GLN A 21 0.85 16.92 -44.83
C GLN A 21 -0.36 17.13 -43.92
N THR A 22 -1.36 16.26 -44.05
CA THR A 22 -2.48 16.18 -43.10
C THR A 22 -2.14 15.14 -42.05
N VAL A 23 -1.85 15.59 -40.83
CA VAL A 23 -1.59 14.69 -39.70
C VAL A 23 -2.91 14.42 -38.97
N THR A 24 -3.37 13.17 -39.02
CA THR A 24 -4.52 12.71 -38.23
C THR A 24 -4.02 12.03 -36.96
N GLY A 25 -4.77 12.20 -35.87
CA GLY A 25 -4.45 11.56 -34.60
C GLY A 25 -5.32 12.07 -33.47
N TRP A 26 -5.12 11.50 -32.29
CA TRP A 26 -5.92 11.78 -31.11
C TRP A 26 -5.40 13.01 -30.38
N VAL A 27 -6.33 13.89 -30.01
CA VAL A 27 -6.07 15.07 -29.20
C VAL A 27 -6.87 14.94 -27.91
N ASP A 28 -6.24 15.14 -26.76
CA ASP A 28 -6.94 15.11 -25.49
C ASP A 28 -7.78 16.39 -25.26
N ARG A 29 -8.54 16.41 -24.16
CA ARG A 29 -9.37 17.57 -23.77
C ARG A 29 -8.57 18.87 -23.60
N ASN A 30 -7.28 18.78 -23.30
CA ASN A 30 -6.40 19.93 -23.04
C ASN A 30 -5.63 20.37 -24.31
N GLY A 31 -5.86 19.72 -25.45
CA GLY A 31 -5.24 20.10 -26.73
C GLY A 31 -3.90 19.41 -27.01
N ARG A 32 -3.47 18.42 -26.23
CA ARG A 32 -2.22 17.68 -26.50
C ARG A 32 -2.45 16.62 -27.57
N PHE A 33 -1.58 16.58 -28.58
CA PHE A 33 -1.59 15.58 -29.64
C PHE A 33 -0.84 14.30 -29.23
N TRP A 34 -1.46 13.14 -29.44
CA TRP A 34 -0.97 11.82 -29.04
C TRP A 34 -0.70 10.89 -30.24
N GLY A 35 -0.80 11.40 -31.48
CA GLY A 35 -0.64 10.56 -32.68
C GLY A 35 -1.73 9.49 -32.75
N ASN A 36 -1.33 8.23 -32.93
CA ASN A 36 -2.26 7.10 -33.03
C ASN A 36 -2.68 6.51 -31.67
N ASP A 37 -2.20 7.05 -30.55
CA ASP A 37 -2.49 6.52 -29.21
C ASP A 37 -3.81 7.08 -28.64
N GLU A 38 -4.92 6.46 -29.03
CA GLU A 38 -6.25 6.77 -28.52
C GLU A 38 -6.34 6.58 -27.00
N HIS A 39 -5.73 5.51 -26.49
CA HIS A 39 -5.85 5.13 -25.10
C HIS A 39 -5.26 6.22 -24.21
N MET A 40 -4.05 6.69 -24.52
CA MET A 40 -3.40 7.75 -23.76
C MET A 40 -4.11 9.10 -23.90
N ALA A 41 -4.61 9.44 -25.08
CA ALA A 41 -5.39 10.66 -25.26
C ALA A 41 -6.67 10.65 -24.40
N ARG A 42 -7.39 9.53 -24.37
CA ARG A 42 -8.57 9.37 -23.50
C ARG A 42 -8.20 9.37 -22.04
N TYR A 43 -7.15 8.65 -21.65
CA TYR A 43 -6.68 8.61 -20.27
C TYR A 43 -6.35 10.01 -19.75
N CYS A 44 -5.54 10.76 -20.50
CA CYS A 44 -5.14 12.13 -20.13
C CYS A 44 -6.31 13.12 -20.13
N GLY A 45 -7.26 12.98 -21.06
CA GLY A 45 -8.45 13.82 -21.13
C GLY A 45 -9.54 13.47 -20.10
N SER A 46 -9.52 12.27 -19.53
CA SER A 46 -10.53 11.76 -18.60
C SER A 46 -10.24 12.13 -17.15
N THR A 47 -11.31 12.35 -16.37
CA THR A 47 -11.20 12.40 -14.90
C THR A 47 -11.63 11.08 -14.26
N HIS A 48 -12.58 10.38 -14.88
CA HIS A 48 -13.14 9.12 -14.40
C HIS A 48 -13.27 8.10 -15.52
N ARG A 49 -13.29 6.82 -15.14
CA ARG A 49 -13.57 5.68 -16.02
C ARG A 49 -14.45 4.67 -15.31
N ILE A 50 -15.17 3.86 -16.09
CA ILE A 50 -15.93 2.72 -15.55
C ILE A 50 -14.93 1.60 -15.22
N CYS A 51 -15.13 0.93 -14.08
CA CYS A 51 -14.29 -0.19 -13.70
C CYS A 51 -14.34 -1.31 -14.74
N SER A 52 -13.18 -1.71 -15.26
CA SER A 52 -13.08 -2.76 -16.28
C SER A 52 -13.38 -4.16 -15.73
N LYS A 53 -13.12 -4.41 -14.44
CA LYS A 53 -13.37 -5.69 -13.78
C LYS A 53 -14.84 -5.89 -13.42
N ASN A 54 -15.49 -4.82 -12.94
CA ASN A 54 -16.89 -4.86 -12.55
C ASN A 54 -17.61 -3.55 -12.93
N PRO A 55 -18.25 -3.49 -14.11
CA PRO A 55 -18.92 -2.28 -14.58
C PRO A 55 -20.07 -1.80 -13.66
N VAL A 56 -20.65 -2.70 -12.85
CA VAL A 56 -21.74 -2.38 -11.91
C VAL A 56 -21.25 -1.46 -10.78
N HIS A 57 -19.95 -1.44 -10.49
CA HIS A 57 -19.38 -0.56 -9.47
C HIS A 57 -19.47 0.93 -9.82
N GLY A 58 -19.70 1.25 -11.10
CA GLY A 58 -19.81 2.60 -11.61
C GLY A 58 -18.46 3.20 -12.02
N SER A 59 -18.41 4.53 -12.04
CA SER A 59 -17.20 5.28 -12.36
C SER A 59 -16.28 5.45 -11.15
N HIS A 60 -14.97 5.39 -11.38
CA HIS A 60 -13.94 5.75 -10.40
C HIS A 60 -12.90 6.66 -11.06
N ALA A 61 -12.05 7.31 -10.26
CA ALA A 61 -11.01 8.19 -10.78
C ALA A 61 -10.08 7.44 -11.75
N SER A 62 -9.79 8.03 -12.91
CA SER A 62 -9.02 7.38 -13.97
C SER A 62 -7.60 7.02 -13.54
N ASN A 63 -7.01 7.83 -12.65
CA ASN A 63 -5.69 7.62 -12.05
C ASN A 63 -5.69 6.69 -10.83
N GLY A 64 -6.85 6.16 -10.44
CA GLY A 64 -7.01 5.32 -9.27
C GLY A 64 -7.51 3.91 -9.59
N TRP A 65 -7.60 3.13 -8.52
CA TRP A 65 -8.27 1.83 -8.53
C TRP A 65 -9.77 2.00 -8.27
N CYS A 66 -10.55 0.96 -8.55
CA CYS A 66 -11.94 0.94 -8.16
C CYS A 66 -12.04 0.56 -6.68
N ASP A 67 -12.46 1.50 -5.83
CA ASP A 67 -12.51 1.33 -4.37
C ASP A 67 -13.35 0.13 -3.95
N LYS A 68 -14.50 -0.10 -4.60
CA LYS A 68 -15.36 -1.27 -4.34
C LYS A 68 -14.65 -2.59 -4.65
N CYS A 69 -13.97 -2.68 -5.78
CA CYS A 69 -13.19 -3.88 -6.12
C CYS A 69 -12.05 -4.10 -5.13
N TRP A 70 -11.41 -3.01 -4.68
CA TRP A 70 -10.38 -3.08 -3.65
C TRP A 70 -10.98 -3.61 -2.35
N GLN A 71 -12.02 -2.97 -1.79
CA GLN A 71 -12.72 -3.40 -0.57
C GLN A 71 -13.18 -4.86 -0.61
N GLU A 72 -13.76 -5.32 -1.72
CA GLU A 72 -14.15 -6.72 -1.92
C GLU A 72 -12.95 -7.67 -1.86
N SER A 73 -11.84 -7.30 -2.51
CA SER A 73 -10.60 -8.06 -2.47
C SER A 73 -10.00 -8.09 -1.07
N ARG A 74 -10.08 -6.98 -0.33
CA ARG A 74 -9.64 -6.88 1.06
C ARG A 74 -10.46 -7.77 1.97
N LEU A 75 -11.78 -7.69 1.87
CA LEU A 75 -12.70 -8.55 2.61
C LEU A 75 -12.45 -10.03 2.32
N LYS A 76 -12.27 -10.41 1.05
CA LYS A 76 -11.94 -11.80 0.66
C LYS A 76 -10.63 -12.27 1.27
N GLN A 77 -9.59 -11.44 1.27
CA GLN A 77 -8.33 -11.80 1.93
C GLN A 77 -8.57 -12.03 3.42
N PHE A 78 -9.19 -11.08 4.13
CA PHE A 78 -9.46 -11.23 5.56
C PHE A 78 -10.26 -12.48 5.90
N GLN A 79 -11.30 -12.79 5.11
CA GLN A 79 -12.11 -14.00 5.27
C GLN A 79 -11.34 -15.30 5.04
N SER A 80 -10.28 -15.25 4.24
CA SER A 80 -9.42 -16.40 3.96
C SER A 80 -8.36 -16.66 5.02
N LEU A 81 -8.14 -15.72 5.95
CA LEU A 81 -7.15 -15.87 7.01
C LEU A 81 -7.58 -16.92 8.03
N GLU A 82 -6.60 -17.66 8.53
CA GLU A 82 -6.81 -18.58 9.66
C GLU A 82 -7.17 -17.78 10.91
N ARG A 83 -8.16 -18.26 11.66
CA ARG A 83 -8.65 -17.59 12.87
C ARG A 83 -8.05 -18.23 14.12
N LYS A 84 -7.55 -17.39 15.02
CA LYS A 84 -6.93 -17.82 16.28
C LYS A 84 -7.59 -17.11 17.47
N PRO A 85 -7.91 -17.81 18.58
CA PRO A 85 -8.31 -17.16 19.82
C PRO A 85 -7.27 -16.15 20.27
N TRP A 86 -7.73 -14.95 20.61
CA TRP A 86 -6.85 -13.90 21.11
C TRP A 86 -6.46 -14.15 22.57
N ALA A 87 -5.17 -14.00 22.88
CA ALA A 87 -4.60 -14.30 24.20
C ALA A 87 -3.90 -13.09 24.84
N GLY A 88 -4.15 -11.88 24.33
CA GLY A 88 -3.54 -10.64 24.82
C GLY A 88 -2.36 -10.13 23.98
N GLU A 89 -2.10 -10.72 22.81
CA GLU A 89 -1.13 -10.17 21.85
C GLU A 89 -1.60 -8.81 21.29
N PRO A 90 -0.71 -7.91 20.82
CA PRO A 90 -1.15 -6.69 20.17
C PRO A 90 -2.01 -6.97 18.94
N LEU A 91 -3.02 -6.12 18.72
CA LEU A 91 -3.97 -6.24 17.62
C LEU A 91 -3.89 -5.02 16.70
N VAL A 92 -4.27 -5.21 15.44
CA VAL A 92 -4.45 -4.13 14.47
C VAL A 92 -5.73 -4.35 13.68
N ILE A 93 -6.43 -3.27 13.33
CA ILE A 93 -7.55 -3.34 12.39
C ILE A 93 -6.99 -3.64 10.99
N PHE A 94 -7.51 -4.69 10.36
CA PHE A 94 -7.11 -5.11 9.03
C PHE A 94 -7.30 -3.97 8.03
N ASP A 95 -6.23 -3.66 7.28
CA ASP A 95 -6.22 -2.66 6.21
C ASP A 95 -6.39 -1.21 6.72
N ASP A 96 -6.02 -0.99 7.99
CA ASP A 96 -6.03 0.29 8.70
C ASP A 96 -4.76 0.41 9.57
N ASP A 97 -4.48 1.61 10.08
CA ASP A 97 -3.31 1.94 10.90
C ASP A 97 -3.64 2.03 12.41
N LYS A 98 -4.76 1.46 12.84
CA LYS A 98 -5.22 1.48 14.24
C LYS A 98 -4.76 0.22 14.99
N TYR A 99 -3.89 0.42 15.98
CA TYR A 99 -3.32 -0.63 16.83
C TYR A 99 -3.89 -0.59 18.26
N PHE A 100 -3.95 -1.77 18.89
CA PHE A 100 -4.35 -1.99 20.27
C PHE A 100 -3.30 -2.85 20.96
N PHE A 101 -2.71 -2.35 22.06
CA PHE A 101 -1.64 -3.06 22.78
C PHE A 101 -2.17 -3.80 24.01
N ASP A 102 -3.43 -3.57 24.37
CA ASP A 102 -4.09 -4.16 25.53
C ASP A 102 -5.62 -4.19 25.32
N ALA A 103 -6.32 -4.92 26.19
CA ALA A 103 -7.77 -5.06 26.15
C ALA A 103 -8.54 -3.76 26.39
N GLU A 104 -8.00 -2.87 27.24
CA GLU A 104 -8.65 -1.61 27.60
C GLU A 104 -8.71 -0.69 26.38
N SER A 105 -7.61 -0.55 25.65
CA SER A 105 -7.54 0.24 24.42
C SER A 105 -8.49 -0.25 23.32
N LEU A 106 -8.75 -1.56 23.24
CA LEU A 106 -9.73 -2.13 22.33
C LEU A 106 -11.16 -1.81 22.76
N VAL A 107 -11.45 -1.96 24.06
CA VAL A 107 -12.77 -1.64 24.64
C VAL A 107 -13.11 -0.17 24.45
N ASP A 108 -12.18 0.73 24.74
CA ASP A 108 -12.36 2.18 24.58
C ASP A 108 -12.74 2.53 23.13
N HIS A 109 -12.04 1.94 22.16
CA HIS A 109 -12.35 2.14 20.74
C HIS A 109 -13.72 1.58 20.36
N CYS A 110 -14.09 0.40 20.87
CA CYS A 110 -15.41 -0.18 20.67
C CYS A 110 -16.53 0.75 21.19
N GLN A 111 -16.33 1.39 22.35
CA GLN A 111 -17.28 2.34 22.91
C GLN A 111 -17.34 3.63 22.08
N GLU A 112 -16.20 4.25 21.77
CA GLU A 112 -16.13 5.51 21.02
C GLU A 112 -16.80 5.41 19.64
N HIS A 113 -16.62 4.28 18.97
CA HIS A 113 -17.15 4.05 17.63
C HIS A 113 -18.46 3.27 17.60
N ASN A 114 -19.02 2.94 18.77
CA ASN A 114 -20.21 2.12 18.90
C ASN A 114 -20.12 0.83 18.09
N VAL A 115 -19.03 0.06 18.24
CA VAL A 115 -18.78 -1.21 17.57
C VAL A 115 -18.52 -2.33 18.56
N LEU A 116 -18.98 -3.55 18.25
CA LEU A 116 -18.66 -4.72 19.06
C LEU A 116 -17.25 -5.23 18.72
N PRO A 117 -16.51 -5.80 19.69
CA PRO A 117 -15.20 -6.40 19.44
C PRO A 117 -15.23 -7.44 18.31
N SER A 118 -16.29 -8.24 18.22
CA SER A 118 -16.43 -9.27 17.17
C SER A 118 -16.73 -8.72 15.77
N GLU A 119 -17.21 -7.47 15.67
CA GLU A 119 -17.48 -6.81 14.39
C GLU A 119 -16.21 -6.22 13.76
N LEU A 120 -15.16 -6.01 14.56
CA LEU A 120 -13.89 -5.51 14.09
C LEU A 120 -13.11 -6.59 13.34
N LYS A 121 -12.51 -6.19 12.21
CA LYS A 121 -11.65 -7.08 11.42
C LYS A 121 -10.24 -7.07 11.99
N LEU A 122 -10.02 -7.74 13.11
CA LEU A 122 -8.76 -7.67 13.84
C LEU A 122 -7.75 -8.71 13.37
N LEU A 123 -6.48 -8.31 13.25
CA LEU A 123 -5.33 -9.19 13.08
C LEU A 123 -4.49 -9.25 14.35
N ILE A 124 -3.94 -10.43 14.63
CA ILE A 124 -2.90 -10.60 15.66
C ILE A 124 -1.59 -10.08 15.07
N CYS A 125 -0.95 -9.16 15.78
CA CYS A 125 0.28 -8.55 15.31
C CYS A 125 1.48 -9.51 15.40
N GLU A 126 2.40 -9.34 14.47
CA GLU A 126 3.74 -9.93 14.51
C GLU A 126 4.76 -8.85 14.88
N PRO A 127 5.72 -9.14 15.78
CA PRO A 127 6.74 -8.17 16.18
C PRO A 127 7.77 -7.97 15.07
N ASN A 128 8.21 -6.72 14.91
CA ASN A 128 9.28 -6.34 14.00
C ASN A 128 10.56 -6.03 14.79
N TYR A 129 11.63 -6.72 14.46
CA TYR A 129 12.96 -6.50 15.01
C TYR A 129 13.87 -5.89 13.94
N PRO A 130 14.85 -5.06 14.34
CA PRO A 130 15.92 -4.65 13.44
C PRO A 130 16.63 -5.87 12.87
N ARG A 131 17.09 -5.78 11.61
CA ARG A 131 17.94 -6.82 11.03
C ARG A 131 19.35 -6.68 11.58
N GLU A 132 19.99 -7.81 11.84
CA GLU A 132 21.42 -7.85 12.13
C GLU A 132 22.21 -7.33 10.93
N ILE A 133 23.33 -6.66 11.20
CA ILE A 133 24.27 -6.22 10.19
C ILE A 133 25.24 -7.35 9.90
N ASP A 134 25.19 -7.91 8.70
CA ASP A 134 26.28 -8.71 8.16
C ASP A 134 27.28 -7.76 7.51
N MET A 135 28.47 -7.67 8.10
CA MET A 135 29.52 -6.77 7.62
C MET A 135 30.10 -7.19 6.27
N ASN A 136 29.99 -8.45 5.87
CA ASN A 136 30.39 -8.88 4.54
C ASN A 136 29.42 -8.37 3.47
N ASP A 137 28.12 -8.56 3.71
CA ASP A 137 27.05 -8.01 2.85
C ASP A 137 27.10 -6.48 2.82
N HIS A 138 27.30 -5.85 3.99
CA HIS A 138 27.33 -4.40 4.11
C HIS A 138 28.52 -3.75 3.39
N CYS A 139 29.65 -4.46 3.27
CA CYS A 139 30.87 -3.94 2.67
C CYS A 139 31.21 -4.53 1.30
N GLU A 140 30.35 -5.36 0.72
CA GLU A 140 30.60 -6.06 -0.56
C GLU A 140 31.09 -5.11 -1.66
N GLU A 141 30.47 -3.95 -1.79
CA GLU A 141 30.77 -2.94 -2.84
C GLU A 141 32.05 -2.11 -2.59
N ILE A 142 32.64 -2.20 -1.39
CA ILE A 142 33.81 -1.40 -1.00
C ILE A 142 35.04 -2.25 -0.67
N ILE A 143 34.87 -3.57 -0.55
CA ILE A 143 35.98 -4.51 -0.43
C ILE A 143 36.70 -4.56 -1.80
N PRO A 144 38.05 -4.42 -1.85
CA PRO A 144 38.79 -4.49 -3.10
C PRO A 144 38.59 -5.84 -3.82
N ASP A 145 38.70 -5.86 -5.15
CA ASP A 145 38.66 -7.11 -5.92
C ASP A 145 39.73 -8.10 -5.43
N GLY A 146 39.29 -9.26 -4.92
CA GLY A 146 40.14 -10.29 -4.33
C GLY A 146 40.48 -10.11 -2.86
N GLY A 147 39.91 -9.08 -2.21
CA GLY A 147 39.89 -8.91 -0.76
C GLY A 147 38.83 -9.78 -0.09
N ASP A 148 38.93 -9.91 1.24
CA ASP A 148 37.98 -10.66 2.05
C ASP A 148 37.64 -9.95 3.38
N HIS A 149 36.87 -10.61 4.23
CA HIS A 149 36.50 -10.14 5.57
C HIS A 149 37.66 -9.67 6.47
N HIS A 150 38.91 -10.04 6.17
CA HIS A 150 40.11 -9.56 6.89
C HIS A 150 40.52 -8.14 6.49
N ASP A 151 39.99 -7.60 5.39
CA ASP A 151 40.22 -6.20 4.96
C ASP A 151 39.35 -5.20 5.73
N ILE A 152 38.35 -5.68 6.49
CA ILE A 152 37.53 -4.87 7.38
C ILE A 152 38.26 -4.73 8.73
N PRO A 153 38.52 -3.49 9.22
CA PRO A 153 39.16 -3.28 10.51
C PRO A 153 38.43 -4.01 11.66
N GLU A 154 39.17 -4.73 12.48
CA GLU A 154 38.63 -5.51 13.62
C GLU A 154 37.73 -4.69 14.55
N ALA A 155 38.08 -3.42 14.79
CA ALA A 155 37.29 -2.52 15.61
C ALA A 155 35.86 -2.30 15.05
N ILE A 156 35.70 -2.30 13.73
CA ILE A 156 34.39 -2.17 13.07
C ILE A 156 33.63 -3.49 13.22
N TRP A 157 34.30 -4.62 13.03
CA TRP A 157 33.69 -5.95 13.20
C TRP A 157 33.15 -6.15 14.63
N LEU A 158 33.95 -5.82 15.64
CA LEU A 158 33.55 -5.89 17.04
C LEU A 158 32.39 -4.93 17.36
N ALA A 159 32.36 -3.75 16.76
CA ALA A 159 31.23 -2.82 16.93
C ALA A 159 29.94 -3.37 16.31
N ALA A 160 30.02 -4.00 15.13
CA ALA A 160 28.88 -4.65 14.50
C ALA A 160 28.38 -5.85 15.30
N GLU A 161 29.29 -6.67 15.84
CA GLU A 161 28.92 -7.79 16.71
C GLU A 161 28.24 -7.32 18.01
N ALA A 162 28.75 -6.24 18.62
CA ALA A 162 28.14 -5.63 19.80
C ALA A 162 26.73 -5.10 19.50
N LEU A 163 26.52 -4.47 18.34
CA LEU A 163 25.20 -4.03 17.89
C LEU A 163 24.27 -5.21 17.62
N ASN A 164 24.72 -6.25 16.91
CA ASN A 164 23.92 -7.44 16.63
C ASN A 164 23.52 -8.16 17.92
N LYS A 165 24.39 -8.18 18.93
CA LYS A 165 24.04 -8.65 20.27
C LYS A 165 22.91 -7.82 20.87
N ALA A 166 23.02 -6.49 20.84
CA ALA A 166 21.97 -5.60 21.34
C ALA A 166 20.63 -5.79 20.58
N ILE A 167 20.67 -6.02 19.26
CA ILE A 167 19.49 -6.32 18.44
C ILE A 167 18.83 -7.63 18.90
N ARG A 168 19.60 -8.70 19.12
CA ARG A 168 19.08 -9.99 19.59
C ARG A 168 18.46 -9.93 21.00
N GLU A 169 18.98 -9.05 21.85
CA GLU A 169 18.51 -8.86 23.22
C GLU A 169 17.43 -7.78 23.33
N SER A 170 17.08 -7.11 22.23
CA SER A 170 16.10 -6.03 22.22
C SER A 170 14.65 -6.52 22.21
N GLU A 171 13.78 -5.72 22.80
CA GLU A 171 12.33 -5.83 22.62
C GLU A 171 11.92 -5.43 21.18
N PRO A 172 10.74 -5.86 20.70
CA PRO A 172 10.21 -5.44 19.40
C PRO A 172 10.22 -3.91 19.23
N VAL A 173 10.72 -3.43 18.09
CA VAL A 173 10.79 -1.99 17.78
C VAL A 173 9.46 -1.48 17.22
N SER A 174 8.76 -2.33 16.47
CA SER A 174 7.40 -2.04 16.00
C SER A 174 6.61 -3.32 15.84
N TRP A 175 5.35 -3.19 15.45
CA TRP A 175 4.42 -4.29 15.22
C TRP A 175 3.77 -4.12 13.86
N GLN A 176 3.42 -5.23 13.21
CA GLN A 176 2.69 -5.24 11.95
C GLN A 176 1.54 -6.24 12.01
N GLY A 177 0.51 -6.07 11.18
CA GLY A 177 -0.55 -7.06 11.05
C GLY A 177 -0.02 -8.42 10.61
N GLY A 178 -0.22 -9.44 11.44
CA GLY A 178 0.23 -10.81 11.16
C GLY A 178 -0.74 -11.57 10.25
N LYS A 179 -0.48 -12.87 10.11
CA LYS A 179 -1.25 -13.77 9.25
C LYS A 179 -2.54 -14.33 9.86
N TYR A 180 -2.78 -14.09 11.15
CA TYR A 180 -3.93 -14.65 11.87
C TYR A 180 -4.98 -13.59 12.15
N ALA A 181 -6.23 -13.89 11.81
CA ALA A 181 -7.37 -13.11 12.24
C ALA A 181 -7.70 -13.45 13.70
N ALA A 182 -7.88 -12.43 14.53
CA ALA A 182 -8.20 -12.61 15.95
C ALA A 182 -9.67 -13.02 16.13
N ILE A 183 -9.90 -14.00 17.01
CA ILE A 183 -11.24 -14.28 17.55
C ILE A 183 -11.31 -13.58 18.91
N VAL A 184 -12.14 -12.55 18.98
CA VAL A 184 -12.36 -11.73 20.17
C VAL A 184 -13.80 -11.89 20.63
N SER A 185 -14.02 -12.06 21.94
CA SER A 185 -15.37 -12.18 22.52
C SER A 185 -15.96 -10.81 22.81
N ASP A 186 -17.26 -10.66 22.55
CA ASP A 186 -18.00 -9.46 22.96
C ASP A 186 -18.14 -9.35 24.49
N ASP A 187 -17.86 -10.43 25.23
CA ASP A 187 -17.83 -10.45 26.70
C ASP A 187 -16.74 -9.56 27.32
N MET A 188 -15.87 -8.99 26.48
CA MET A 188 -14.97 -7.90 26.89
C MET A 188 -15.72 -6.63 27.30
N LEU A 189 -16.92 -6.43 26.77
CA LEU A 189 -17.80 -5.34 27.17
C LEU A 189 -18.76 -5.83 28.26
N THR A 190 -18.99 -4.99 29.28
CA THR A 190 -20.03 -5.22 30.28
C THR A 190 -21.43 -5.10 29.65
N ASP A 191 -22.44 -5.67 30.31
CA ASP A 191 -23.82 -5.58 29.84
C ASP A 191 -24.31 -4.13 29.74
N ASP A 192 -23.87 -3.28 30.67
CA ASP A 192 -24.17 -1.84 30.65
C ASP A 192 -23.53 -1.16 29.42
N GLN A 193 -22.25 -1.45 29.15
CA GLN A 193 -21.55 -0.90 27.97
C GLN A 193 -22.20 -1.35 26.66
N LYS A 194 -22.61 -2.63 26.58
CA LYS A 194 -23.36 -3.15 25.42
C LYS A 194 -24.70 -2.44 25.27
N ALA A 195 -25.43 -2.24 26.37
CA ALA A 195 -26.73 -1.58 26.35
C ALA A 195 -26.64 -0.11 25.90
N GLU A 196 -25.64 0.63 26.39
CA GLU A 196 -25.34 2.00 25.96
C GLU A 196 -25.04 2.05 24.47
N LEU A 197 -24.14 1.19 23.99
CA LEU A 197 -23.77 1.10 22.57
C LEU A 197 -24.98 0.83 21.67
N PHE A 198 -25.85 -0.13 22.05
CA PHE A 198 -27.05 -0.42 21.27
C PHE A 198 -28.06 0.74 21.31
N ALA A 199 -28.17 1.45 22.43
CA ALA A 199 -29.03 2.63 22.54
C ALA A 199 -28.52 3.77 21.63
N GLU A 200 -27.22 4.03 21.59
CA GLU A 200 -26.61 5.03 20.71
C GLU A 200 -26.80 4.68 19.23
N ARG A 201 -26.58 3.42 18.84
CA ARG A 201 -26.87 2.94 17.48
C ARG A 201 -28.33 3.16 17.10
N ALA A 202 -29.26 2.85 18.00
CA ALA A 202 -30.69 3.03 17.77
C ALA A 202 -31.07 4.52 17.67
N ALA A 203 -30.40 5.41 18.39
CA ALA A 203 -30.58 6.85 18.28
C ALA A 203 -30.04 7.38 16.93
N ALA A 204 -28.85 6.93 16.51
CA ALA A 204 -28.26 7.32 15.22
C ALA A 204 -29.13 6.89 14.03
N ALA A 205 -29.69 5.68 14.06
CA ALA A 205 -30.61 5.20 13.03
C ALA A 205 -31.86 6.08 12.90
N LYS A 206 -32.43 6.53 14.02
CA LYS A 206 -33.62 7.40 14.03
C LYS A 206 -33.34 8.82 13.52
N CYS A 207 -32.12 9.32 13.66
CA CYS A 207 -31.73 10.62 13.12
C CYS A 207 -31.39 10.57 11.61
N GLY A 208 -30.94 9.43 11.10
CA GLY A 208 -30.60 9.25 9.68
C GLY A 208 -31.80 9.16 8.71
N ASP A 209 -32.99 8.82 9.21
CA ASP A 209 -34.22 8.70 8.41
C ASP A 209 -34.98 10.02 8.19
N ASN A 210 -34.43 11.16 8.63
CA ASN A 210 -35.03 12.49 8.50
C ASN A 210 -34.30 13.43 7.51
N ALA A 211 -33.52 12.90 6.57
CA ALA A 211 -32.83 13.66 5.52
C ALA A 211 -33.30 13.31 4.11
#